data_AF-A0A5N5UJV3-F1
#
_entry.id   AF-A0A5N5UJV3-F1
#
_cell.length_a   1.000
_cell.length_b   1.000
_cell.length_c   1.000
_cell.angle_alpha   90.00
_cell.angle_beta   90.00
_cell.angle_gamma   90.00
#
_symmetry.space_group_name_H-M   'P 1'
#
loop_
_entity.id
_entity.type
_entity.pdbx_description
1 polymer ?
#
loop_
_entity_poly.entity_id
_entity_poly.type
_entity_poly.pdbx_seq_one_letter_code
_entity_poly.pdbx_strand_id
1 'polypeptide(L)' 'MDRRKGVDKWRYTCPNGHTSWDRTNSHLWCPACARAADHDDDIDPEHYELLDKSAEKLIPWDSVEVVS' A
#
# COMPACT_ATOMS: atom_id res chain seq x y z
N MET A 1 -16.73 -11.01 -23.20
CA MET A 1 -16.52 -9.68 -22.60
C MET A 1 -15.22 -9.72 -21.83
N ASP A 2 -14.11 -9.46 -22.52
CA ASP A 2 -12.75 -9.51 -21.98
C ASP A 2 -12.51 -8.30 -21.08
N ARG A 3 -12.90 -8.46 -19.81
CA ARG A 3 -12.61 -7.54 -18.72
C ARG A 3 -11.09 -7.42 -18.62
N ARG A 4 -10.57 -6.31 -19.15
CA ARG A 4 -9.19 -5.83 -19.02
C ARG A 4 -8.56 -6.31 -17.71
N LYS A 5 -7.70 -7.33 -17.78
CA LYS A 5 -6.88 -7.77 -16.63
C LYS A 5 -5.70 -6.80 -16.48
N GLY A 6 -6.02 -5.52 -16.26
CA GLY A 6 -5.07 -4.61 -15.65
C GLY A 6 -5.02 -4.99 -14.17
N VAL A 7 -3.83 -5.19 -13.62
CA VAL A 7 -3.68 -5.47 -12.19
C VAL A 7 -4.30 -4.28 -11.46
N ASP A 8 -5.41 -4.51 -10.78
CA ASP A 8 -6.18 -3.44 -10.17
C ASP A 8 -5.25 -2.71 -9.20
N LYS A 9 -5.12 -1.40 -9.35
CA LYS A 9 -4.46 -0.50 -8.37
C LYS A 9 -5.02 -0.63 -6.94
N TRP A 10 -6.04 -1.46 -6.75
CA TRP A 10 -6.73 -1.78 -5.50
C TRP A 10 -6.28 -3.11 -4.90
N ARG A 11 -5.44 -3.86 -5.62
CA ARG A 11 -4.90 -5.15 -5.17
C ARG A 11 -3.91 -4.97 -4.03
N TYR A 12 -3.07 -3.94 -4.10
CA TYR A 12 -2.07 -3.66 -3.09
C TYR A 12 -2.51 -2.47 -2.24
N THR A 13 -2.49 -2.64 -0.92
CA THR A 13 -2.84 -1.59 0.05
C THR A 13 -1.71 -1.46 1.07
N CYS A 14 -1.67 -0.36 1.83
CA CYS A 14 -0.81 -0.29 3.00
C CYS A 14 -1.26 -1.37 4.03
N PRO A 15 -0.45 -1.69 5.05
CA PRO A 15 -0.82 -2.66 6.08
C PRO A 15 -2.14 -2.30 6.81
N ASN A 16 -2.46 -1.01 6.90
CA ASN A 16 -3.73 -0.51 7.42
C ASN A 16 -4.91 -0.61 6.43
N GLY A 17 -4.70 -1.10 5.21
CA GLY A 17 -5.74 -1.32 4.21
C GLY A 17 -6.05 -0.13 3.28
N HIS A 18 -5.28 0.96 3.35
CA HIS A 18 -5.45 2.11 2.46
C HIS A 18 -4.87 1.84 1.06
N THR A 19 -5.56 2.29 0.01
CA THR A 19 -5.10 2.16 -1.39
C THR A 19 -4.28 3.35 -1.88
N SER A 20 -4.24 4.45 -1.12
CA SER A 20 -3.65 5.73 -1.55
C SER A 20 -2.20 5.89 -1.13
N TRP A 21 -1.44 4.79 -1.03
CA TRP A 21 -0.04 4.83 -0.66
C TRP A 21 0.85 5.23 -1.85
N ASP A 22 2.03 5.73 -1.53
CA ASP A 22 3.07 6.10 -2.49
C ASP A 22 4.37 5.35 -2.16
N ARG A 23 5.14 4.98 -3.18
CA ARG A 23 6.46 4.34 -2.98
C ARG A 23 7.52 5.42 -3.03
N THR A 24 8.20 5.65 -1.92
CA THR A 24 9.41 6.47 -1.89
C THR A 24 10.61 5.60 -2.25
N ASN A 25 11.79 6.23 -2.35
CA ASN A 25 13.03 5.52 -2.73
C ASN A 25 13.48 4.47 -1.69
N SER A 26 12.93 4.49 -0.47
CA SER A 26 13.36 3.62 0.63
C SER A 26 12.23 2.94 1.40
N HIS A 27 11.00 3.45 1.32
CA HIS A 27 9.86 2.93 2.07
C HIS A 27 8.55 3.22 1.33
N LEU A 28 7.48 2.61 1.80
CA LEU A 28 6.13 2.98 1.46
C LEU A 28 5.67 4.14 2.35
N TRP A 29 5.09 5.18 1.76
CA TRP A 29 4.51 6.28 2.50
C TRP A 29 3.00 6.34 2.28
N CYS A 30 2.21 6.35 3.35
CA CYS A 30 0.76 6.44 3.25
C CYS A 30 0.25 7.80 3.77
N PRO A 31 -0.31 8.68 2.90
CA PRO A 31 -0.86 9.97 3.30
C PRO A 31 -2.06 9.85 4.26
N ALA A 32 -2.81 8.74 4.19
CA ALA A 32 -3.90 8.48 5.11
C ALA A 32 -3.38 8.13 6.51
N CYS A 33 -2.36 7.26 6.59
CA CYS A 33 -1.69 6.97 7.86
C CYS A 33 -0.96 8.21 8.40
N ALA A 34 -0.38 9.06 7.55
CA ALA A 34 0.23 10.32 8.00
C ALA A 34 -0.77 11.29 8.61
N ARG A 35 -2.00 11.32 8.10
CA ARG A 35 -3.08 12.08 8.71
C ARG A 35 -3.57 11.46 10.01
N ALA A 36 -3.60 10.13 10.10
CA ALA A 36 -3.95 9.44 11.34
C ALA A 36 -2.86 9.65 12.42
N ALA A 37 -1.59 9.63 12.03
CA ALA A 37 -0.44 9.89 12.90
C ALA A 37 -0.49 11.26 13.60
N ASP A 38 -1.10 12.27 12.96
CA ASP A 38 -1.31 13.60 13.55
C ASP A 38 -2.27 13.56 14.77
N HIS A 39 -3.17 12.56 14.79
CA HIS A 39 -4.15 12.36 15.84
C HIS A 39 -3.82 11.20 16.79
N ASP A 40 -3.01 10.24 16.34
CA ASP A 40 -2.73 8.97 17.01
C ASP A 40 -1.27 8.58 16.84
N ASP A 41 -0.50 8.62 17.93
CA ASP A 41 0.95 8.35 17.95
C ASP A 41 1.30 6.87 17.68
N ASP A 42 0.31 5.96 17.68
CA ASP A 42 0.51 4.53 17.41
C ASP A 42 0.50 4.22 15.90
N ILE A 43 0.10 5.19 15.06
CA ILE A 43 0.04 5.01 13.61
C ILE A 43 1.29 5.54 12.92
N ASP A 44 2.13 4.63 12.43
CA ASP A 44 3.23 4.99 11.55
C ASP A 44 2.75 5.24 10.09
N PRO A 45 3.13 6.37 9.46
CA PRO A 45 2.87 6.62 8.04
C PRO A 45 3.82 5.89 7.09
N GLU A 46 4.97 5.49 7.60
CA GLU A 46 6.04 4.83 6.87
C GLU A 46 5.92 3.32 7.06
N HIS A 47 5.85 2.57 5.97
CA HIS A 47 5.73 1.12 5.99
C HIS A 47 6.77 0.49 5.07
N TYR A 48 7.25 -0.68 5.44
CA TYR A 48 8.17 -1.47 4.58
C TYR A 48 7.44 -2.64 3.89
N GLU A 49 6.13 -2.69 4.03
CA GLU A 49 5.31 -3.79 3.57
C GLU A 49 4.01 -3.25 2.96
N LEU A 50 3.46 -4.04 2.05
CA LEU A 50 2.21 -3.85 1.36
C LEU A 50 1.33 -5.07 1.61
N LEU A 51 0.06 -4.84 1.89
CA LEU A 51 -0.95 -5.87 1.96
C LEU A 51 -1.45 -6.16 0.53
N ASP A 52 -1.14 -7.36 0.02
CA ASP A 52 -1.79 -7.90 -1.19
C ASP A 52 -3.19 -8.37 -0.80
N LYS A 53 -4.23 -7.59 -1.10
CA LYS A 53 -5.63 -7.97 -0.87
C LYS A 53 -6.04 -9.23 -1.64
N SER A 54 -5.38 -9.54 -2.75
CA SER A 54 -5.74 -10.72 -3.54
C SER A 54 -5.26 -12.03 -2.92
N ALA A 55 -4.12 -12.02 -2.23
CA ALA A 55 -3.60 -13.17 -1.49
C ALA A 55 -3.70 -12.99 0.04
N GLU A 56 -4.32 -11.89 0.47
CA GLU A 56 -4.52 -11.47 1.86
C GLU A 56 -3.25 -11.61 2.71
N LYS A 57 -2.11 -11.20 2.15
CA LYS A 57 -0.79 -11.34 2.77
C LYS A 57 0.01 -10.05 2.71
N LEU A 58 0.83 -9.83 3.72
CA LEU A 58 1.85 -8.78 3.71
C LEU A 58 3.03 -9.24 2.87
N ILE A 59 3.45 -8.38 1.94
CA ILE A 59 4.63 -8.56 1.10
C ILE A 59 5.52 -7.33 1.21
N PRO A 60 6.84 -7.47 1.13
CA PRO A 60 7.75 -6.33 1.19
C PRO A 60 7.51 -5.38 0.01
N TRP A 61 7.61 -4.07 0.27
CA TRP A 61 7.33 -3.03 -0.73
C TRP A 61 8.22 -3.13 -1.98
N ASP A 62 9.46 -3.58 -1.79
CA ASP A 62 10.47 -3.84 -2.84
C ASP A 62 10.05 -4.98 -3.78
N SER A 63 9.29 -5.96 -3.29
CA SER A 63 8.84 -7.10 -4.11
C SER A 63 7.64 -6.77 -5.01
N VAL A 64 7.09 -5.56 -4.92
CA VAL A 64 5.91 -5.16 -5.71
C VAL A 64 6.34 -4.39 -6.94
N GLU A 65 6.31 -5.01 -8.11
CA GLU A 65 6.43 -4.30 -9.38
C GLU A 65 5.08 -3.69 -9.77
N VAL A 66 4.83 -2.44 -9.36
CA VAL A 66 3.69 -1.68 -9.89
C VAL A 66 4.01 -1.24 -11.31
N VAL A 67 3.46 -1.95 -12.29
CA VAL A 67 3.46 -1.50 -13.69
C VAL A 67 2.46 -0.35 -13.78
N SER A 68 2.96 0.87 -13.96
CA SER A 68 2.15 2.09 -14.08
C SER A 68 1.38 2.16 -15.39
#